data_AF-A0A9E2IKR0-F1
#
_entry.id   AF-A0A9E2IKR0-F1
#
_cell.length_a   1.000
_cell.length_b   1.000
_cell.length_c   1.000
_cell.angle_alpha   90.00
_cell.angle_beta   90.00
_cell.angle_gamma   90.00
#
_symmetry.space_group_name_H-M   'P 1'
#
loop_
_entity.id
_entity.type
_entity.pdbx_description
1 polymer ?
#
loop_
_entity_poly.entity_id
_entity_poly.type
_entity_poly.pdbx_seq_one_letter_code
_entity_poly.pdbx_strand_id
1 'polypeptide(L)'
;MPKRTGHIIRINANMVAVATSGIVIQNEVAHIVSDDARLKAEVIRVRNNVAEMQVFESTQGLRVGQEVIFSGELLSVELGPGLLGQIFDGLQNPLPQLAEACGFFLKRGVYLHALPEEARWDFTPLVAAGDPVRPGSKLGFVQEKLFKHAIMVPFGFPQDLEVTSIVQRGSYDLKHGIATLKDANGKSYECFLRQSWPVKIPITAYAEKLKPHEPMITKMRVIDSLFPVARGGTYCIPGPFGAGKTVLQQLTSRHADVDVVVIAACGERAGEVVETLKTFPEIIDPRTKRPLLDRTIIICNTSSMPVAARESSVYTAVTISEYYRQMGLHVLLLADSTSRWAQAMREMSGRLE
;
A
#
# COMPACT_ATOMS: atom_id res chain seq x y z
N MET A 1 -12.72 2.93 -23.77
CA MET A 1 -11.60 2.57 -24.67
C MET A 1 -11.72 1.09 -25.05
N PRO A 2 -11.30 0.68 -26.25
CA PRO A 2 -11.27 -0.75 -26.62
C PRO A 2 -10.41 -1.54 -25.64
N LYS A 3 -10.80 -2.78 -25.34
CA LYS A 3 -10.01 -3.68 -24.47
C LYS A 3 -8.65 -3.90 -25.13
N ARG A 4 -7.58 -3.56 -24.42
CA ARG A 4 -6.21 -3.86 -24.83
C ARG A 4 -5.91 -5.29 -24.42
N THR A 5 -5.80 -6.17 -25.40
CA THR A 5 -5.67 -7.62 -25.18
C THR A 5 -4.40 -8.17 -25.80
N GLY A 6 -3.95 -9.30 -25.29
CA GLY A 6 -2.88 -10.12 -25.84
C GLY A 6 -3.10 -11.59 -25.54
N HIS A 7 -2.16 -12.44 -25.94
CA HIS A 7 -2.19 -13.86 -25.62
C HIS A 7 -0.83 -14.37 -25.15
N ILE A 8 -0.84 -15.33 -24.24
CA ILE A 8 0.39 -15.96 -23.74
C ILE A 8 1.09 -16.70 -24.88
N ILE A 9 2.37 -16.42 -25.09
CA ILE A 9 3.23 -17.16 -26.04
C ILE A 9 4.29 -18.01 -25.34
N ARG A 10 4.67 -17.67 -24.10
CA ARG A 10 5.68 -18.41 -23.33
C ARG A 10 5.44 -18.24 -21.84
N ILE A 11 5.66 -19.31 -21.07
CA ILE A 11 5.60 -19.32 -19.60
C ILE A 11 6.93 -19.84 -19.07
N ASN A 12 7.58 -19.09 -18.19
CA ASN A 12 8.82 -19.48 -17.52
C ASN A 12 8.72 -19.17 -16.03
N ALA A 13 8.50 -20.19 -15.22
CA ALA A 13 8.24 -20.04 -13.78
C ALA A 13 7.13 -18.99 -13.54
N ASN A 14 7.44 -17.88 -12.87
CA ASN A 14 6.49 -16.79 -12.60
C ASN A 14 6.47 -15.68 -13.67
N MET A 15 7.27 -15.82 -14.73
CA MET A 15 7.31 -14.89 -15.87
C MET A 15 6.48 -15.42 -17.03
N VAL A 16 5.74 -14.54 -17.68
CA VAL A 16 4.91 -14.85 -18.84
C VAL A 16 5.23 -13.86 -19.95
N ALA A 17 5.48 -14.35 -21.17
CA ALA A 17 5.59 -13.51 -22.35
C ALA A 17 4.25 -13.51 -23.09
N VAL A 18 3.79 -12.32 -23.45
CA VAL A 18 2.47 -12.07 -24.04
C VAL A 18 2.66 -11.33 -25.35
N ALA A 19 2.14 -11.90 -26.43
CA ALA A 19 2.06 -11.21 -27.72
C ALA A 19 0.86 -10.26 -27.72
N THR A 20 1.08 -9.02 -28.16
CA THR A 20 0.08 -7.95 -28.17
C THR A 20 0.27 -7.07 -29.40
N SER A 21 -0.82 -6.58 -29.97
CA SER A 21 -0.81 -5.61 -31.08
C SER A 21 -1.11 -4.18 -30.62
N GLY A 22 -1.41 -3.99 -29.33
CA GLY A 22 -1.77 -2.70 -28.75
C GLY A 22 -0.63 -2.03 -27.98
N ILE A 23 -0.83 -0.77 -27.61
CA ILE A 23 0.09 -0.03 -26.75
C ILE A 23 0.03 -0.62 -25.34
N VAL A 24 1.18 -1.09 -24.85
CA VAL A 24 1.37 -1.57 -23.48
C VAL A 24 2.32 -0.65 -22.75
N ILE A 25 1.97 -0.30 -21.52
CA ILE A 25 2.77 0.58 -20.67
C ILE A 25 3.63 -0.29 -19.75
N GLN A 26 4.88 0.12 -19.53
CA GLN A 26 5.74 -0.55 -18.54
C GLN A 26 5.20 -0.33 -17.12
N ASN A 27 5.29 -1.33 -16.25
CA ASN A 27 4.70 -1.38 -14.90
C ASN A 27 3.16 -1.38 -14.85
N GLU A 28 2.51 -1.51 -16.01
CA GLU A 28 1.06 -1.63 -16.08
C GLU A 28 0.61 -2.98 -15.52
N VAL A 29 -0.51 -2.98 -14.82
CA VAL A 29 -1.18 -4.20 -14.37
C VAL A 29 -1.90 -4.82 -15.56
N ALA A 30 -1.79 -6.14 -15.67
CA ALA A 30 -2.59 -6.92 -16.59
C ALA A 30 -3.14 -8.15 -15.90
N HIS A 31 -4.18 -8.71 -16.49
CA HIS A 31 -4.91 -9.85 -15.97
C HIS A 31 -4.88 -10.99 -16.98
N ILE A 32 -4.31 -12.12 -16.56
CA ILE A 32 -4.35 -13.36 -17.32
C ILE A 32 -5.70 -14.04 -17.05
N VAL A 33 -6.47 -14.28 -18.11
CA VAL A 33 -7.77 -14.94 -18.03
C VAL A 33 -7.56 -16.45 -18.19
N SER A 34 -7.76 -17.17 -17.09
CA SER A 34 -7.81 -18.64 -17.06
C SER A 34 -9.25 -19.10 -16.84
N ASP A 35 -9.52 -20.37 -17.09
CA ASP A 35 -10.85 -20.97 -16.92
C ASP A 35 -11.35 -20.89 -15.47
N ASP A 36 -10.40 -20.92 -14.52
CA ASP A 36 -10.63 -21.01 -13.08
C ASP A 36 -10.32 -19.71 -12.32
N ALA A 37 -9.57 -18.78 -12.91
CA ALA A 37 -9.06 -17.61 -12.21
C ALA A 37 -8.67 -16.47 -13.16
N ARG A 38 -8.70 -15.24 -12.63
CA ARG A 38 -8.14 -14.07 -13.28
C ARG A 38 -6.88 -13.65 -12.54
N LEU A 39 -5.69 -13.93 -13.06
CA LEU A 39 -4.43 -13.71 -12.34
C LEU A 39 -3.86 -12.33 -12.63
N LYS A 40 -3.54 -11.56 -11.58
CA LYS A 40 -2.88 -10.26 -11.67
C LYS A 40 -1.40 -10.44 -11.97
N ALA A 41 -0.91 -9.62 -12.88
CA ALA A 41 0.49 -9.59 -13.30
C ALA A 41 0.92 -8.15 -13.60
N GLU A 42 2.22 -7.88 -13.54
CA GLU A 42 2.80 -6.58 -13.87
C GLU A 42 3.71 -6.70 -15.09
N VAL A 43 3.59 -5.75 -16.02
CA VAL A 43 4.48 -5.64 -17.18
C VAL A 43 5.86 -5.16 -16.73
N ILE A 44 6.88 -5.99 -16.90
CA ILE A 44 8.26 -5.67 -16.51
C ILE A 44 9.03 -5.06 -17.68
N ARG A 45 8.83 -5.61 -18.88
CA ARG A 45 9.58 -5.26 -20.09
C ARG A 45 8.71 -5.39 -21.32
N VAL A 46 8.83 -4.44 -22.25
CA VAL A 46 8.18 -4.49 -23.56
C VAL A 46 9.26 -4.51 -24.64
N ARG A 47 9.23 -5.51 -25.52
CA ARG A 47 10.13 -5.63 -26.67
C ARG A 47 9.29 -5.91 -27.92
N ASN A 48 9.29 -4.97 -28.86
CA ASN A 48 8.46 -5.02 -30.06
C ASN A 48 6.99 -5.26 -29.65
N ASN A 49 6.39 -6.34 -30.16
CA ASN A 49 5.00 -6.74 -29.92
C ASN A 49 4.87 -7.78 -28.79
N VAL A 50 5.89 -7.90 -27.94
CA VAL A 50 5.92 -8.85 -26.82
C VAL A 50 6.10 -8.10 -25.51
N ALA A 51 5.14 -8.27 -24.60
CA ALA A 51 5.22 -7.83 -23.21
C ALA A 51 5.64 -9.01 -22.34
N GLU A 52 6.73 -8.85 -21.59
CA GLU A 52 7.14 -9.77 -20.55
C GLU A 52 6.58 -9.27 -19.22
N MET A 53 5.84 -10.16 -18.57
CA MET A 53 5.07 -9.87 -17.38
C MET A 53 5.43 -10.81 -16.25
N GLN A 54 5.37 -10.31 -15.03
CA GLN A 54 5.51 -11.11 -13.83
C GLN A 54 4.16 -11.34 -13.17
N VAL A 55 3.82 -12.60 -12.92
CA VAL A 55 2.57 -12.96 -12.25
C VAL A 55 2.76 -12.87 -10.74
N PHE A 56 1.81 -12.23 -10.05
CA PHE A 56 1.84 -12.07 -8.58
C PHE A 56 1.45 -13.33 -7.81
N GLU A 57 1.05 -14.37 -8.53
CA GLU A 57 0.51 -15.63 -8.02
C GLU A 57 1.22 -16.83 -8.67
N SER A 58 0.87 -18.03 -8.23
CA SER A 58 1.31 -19.25 -8.92
C SER A 58 0.86 -19.23 -10.38
N THR A 59 1.73 -19.66 -11.28
CA THR A 59 1.47 -19.81 -12.72
C THR A 59 1.05 -21.24 -13.08
N GLN A 60 0.92 -22.14 -12.10
CA GLN A 60 0.53 -23.52 -12.33
C GLN A 60 -0.83 -23.58 -13.06
N GLY A 61 -0.91 -24.39 -14.11
CA GLY A 61 -2.13 -24.52 -14.92
C GLY A 61 -2.32 -23.46 -16.00
N LEU A 62 -1.49 -22.41 -16.06
CA LEU A 62 -1.48 -21.50 -17.20
C LEU A 62 -1.02 -22.21 -18.48
N ARG A 63 -1.57 -21.80 -19.62
CA ARG A 63 -1.32 -22.39 -20.94
C ARG A 63 -1.02 -21.31 -21.97
N VAL A 64 -0.21 -21.67 -22.97
CA VAL A 64 0.00 -20.85 -24.17
C VAL A 64 -1.33 -20.65 -24.88
N GLY A 65 -1.57 -19.44 -25.38
CA GLY A 65 -2.81 -19.02 -26.05
C GLY A 65 -3.86 -18.38 -25.14
N GLN A 66 -3.71 -18.42 -23.82
CA GLN A 66 -4.66 -17.77 -22.90
C GLN A 66 -4.67 -16.25 -23.07
N GLU A 67 -5.86 -15.66 -22.96
CA GLU A 67 -6.07 -14.22 -23.11
C GLU A 67 -5.46 -13.44 -21.93
N VAL A 68 -4.88 -12.30 -22.24
CA VAL A 68 -4.35 -11.34 -21.28
C VAL A 68 -4.99 -9.97 -21.54
N ILE A 69 -5.52 -9.35 -20.49
CA ILE A 69 -6.20 -8.05 -20.54
C ILE A 69 -5.35 -7.00 -19.82
N PHE A 70 -4.91 -5.97 -20.54
CA PHE A 70 -4.09 -4.86 -20.05
C PHE A 70 -4.99 -3.74 -19.47
N SER A 71 -4.78 -3.37 -18.20
CA SER A 71 -5.68 -2.48 -17.44
C SER A 71 -5.57 -1.00 -17.81
N GLY A 72 -4.36 -0.54 -18.08
CA GLY A 72 -3.99 0.86 -18.34
C GLY A 72 -3.49 1.58 -17.11
N GLU A 73 -3.48 0.85 -16.00
CA GLU A 73 -3.22 1.38 -14.69
C GLU A 73 -1.98 0.71 -14.11
N LEU A 74 -1.22 1.49 -13.35
CA LEU A 74 -0.09 0.97 -12.59
C LEU A 74 -0.60 0.21 -11.36
N LEU A 75 0.25 -0.64 -10.80
CA LEU A 75 -0.06 -1.27 -9.52
C LEU A 75 -0.26 -0.19 -8.46
N SER A 76 -1.50 -0.08 -7.97
CA SER A 76 -1.95 0.98 -7.09
C SER A 76 -2.61 0.40 -5.85
N VAL A 77 -2.63 1.19 -4.79
CA VAL A 77 -3.25 0.88 -3.50
C VAL A 77 -4.35 1.88 -3.19
N GLU A 78 -5.40 1.42 -2.51
CA GLU A 78 -6.46 2.28 -1.99
C GLU A 78 -5.99 2.97 -0.70
N LEU A 79 -6.16 4.28 -0.65
CA LEU A 79 -5.80 5.15 0.47
C LEU A 79 -7.07 5.85 0.96
N GLY A 80 -7.40 5.68 2.23
CA GLY A 80 -8.61 6.25 2.83
C GLY A 80 -8.85 5.73 4.24
N PRO A 81 -9.97 6.10 4.87
CA PRO A 81 -10.30 5.65 6.21
C PRO A 81 -10.67 4.15 6.21
N GLY A 82 -10.20 3.44 7.23
CA GLY A 82 -10.36 1.99 7.38
C GLY A 82 -9.08 1.19 7.25
N LEU A 83 -7.92 1.84 7.02
CA LEU A 83 -6.62 1.17 6.95
C LEU A 83 -6.04 0.85 8.34
N LEU A 84 -6.29 1.69 9.36
CA LEU A 84 -5.70 1.49 10.69
C LEU A 84 -6.22 0.21 11.35
N GLY A 85 -5.29 -0.60 11.84
CA GLY A 85 -5.57 -1.90 12.45
C GLY A 85 -5.83 -3.03 11.46
N GLN A 86 -5.72 -2.78 10.16
CA GLN A 86 -5.85 -3.82 9.15
C GLN A 86 -4.53 -4.57 8.92
N ILE A 87 -4.70 -5.80 8.43
CA ILE A 87 -3.61 -6.68 8.03
C ILE A 87 -3.83 -7.01 6.56
N PHE A 88 -2.87 -6.65 5.71
CA PHE A 88 -2.94 -6.82 4.27
C PHE A 88 -1.87 -7.79 3.76
N ASP A 89 -2.06 -8.34 2.56
CA ASP A 89 -0.98 -8.95 1.79
C ASP A 89 -0.19 -7.92 0.98
N GLY A 90 0.79 -8.38 0.18
CA GLY A 90 1.62 -7.51 -0.66
C GLY A 90 0.89 -6.79 -1.81
N LEU A 91 -0.37 -7.16 -2.09
CA LEU A 91 -1.24 -6.52 -3.08
C LEU A 91 -2.39 -5.73 -2.43
N GLN A 92 -2.33 -5.53 -1.11
CA GLN A 92 -3.33 -4.85 -0.30
C GLN A 92 -4.67 -5.60 -0.13
N ASN A 93 -4.70 -6.92 -0.31
CA ASN A 93 -5.88 -7.71 0.06
C ASN A 93 -5.94 -7.85 1.59
N PRO A 94 -7.09 -7.55 2.23
CA PRO A 94 -7.23 -7.68 3.67
C PRO A 94 -7.31 -9.17 4.06
N LEU A 95 -6.28 -9.65 4.77
CA LEU A 95 -6.08 -11.08 5.04
C LEU A 95 -7.21 -11.74 5.85
N PRO A 96 -7.78 -11.10 6.89
CA PRO A 96 -8.90 -11.71 7.64
C PRO A 96 -10.12 -12.00 6.76
N GLN A 97 -10.53 -11.03 5.93
CA GLN A 97 -11.67 -11.13 5.02
C GLN A 97 -11.37 -12.11 3.89
N LEU A 98 -10.12 -12.16 3.43
CA LEU A 98 -9.69 -13.15 2.44
C LEU A 98 -9.75 -14.57 3.01
N ALA A 99 -9.45 -14.76 4.30
CA ALA A 99 -9.59 -16.04 4.99
C ALA A 99 -11.07 -16.44 5.16
N GLU A 100 -11.97 -15.49 5.43
CA GLU A 100 -13.41 -15.74 5.47
C GLU A 100 -13.94 -16.20 4.10
N ALA A 101 -13.47 -15.59 3.00
CA ALA A 101 -13.90 -15.92 1.65
C ALA A 101 -13.29 -17.23 1.11
N CYS A 102 -12.01 -17.50 1.41
CA CYS A 102 -11.25 -18.61 0.81
C CYS A 102 -11.06 -19.82 1.73
N GLY A 103 -11.23 -19.65 3.05
CA GLY A 103 -10.87 -20.63 4.08
C GLY A 103 -9.38 -20.53 4.47
N PHE A 104 -8.77 -21.67 4.80
CA PHE A 104 -7.39 -21.73 5.32
C PHE A 104 -6.29 -21.47 4.29
N PHE A 105 -6.57 -21.70 3.00
CA PHE A 105 -5.59 -21.55 1.92
C PHE A 105 -6.00 -20.41 0.99
N LEU A 106 -5.00 -19.61 0.61
CA LEU A 106 -5.18 -18.56 -0.38
C LEU A 106 -5.53 -19.18 -1.74
N LYS A 107 -6.65 -18.74 -2.32
CA LYS A 107 -7.05 -19.11 -3.67
C LYS A 107 -6.52 -18.08 -4.65
N ARG A 108 -6.11 -18.56 -5.83
CA ARG A 108 -5.61 -17.72 -6.91
C ARG A 108 -6.75 -16.93 -7.56
N GLY A 109 -6.43 -15.73 -8.03
CA GLY A 109 -7.36 -14.84 -8.72
C GLY A 109 -8.48 -14.26 -7.85
N VAL A 110 -8.33 -14.32 -6.53
CA VAL A 110 -9.25 -13.69 -5.57
C VAL A 110 -8.63 -12.39 -5.09
N TYR A 111 -9.23 -11.27 -5.49
CA TYR A 111 -8.83 -9.93 -5.06
C TYR A 111 -10.01 -9.27 -4.36
N LEU A 112 -9.76 -8.69 -3.20
CA LEU A 112 -10.76 -7.98 -2.41
C LEU A 112 -10.41 -6.49 -2.33
N HIS A 113 -11.42 -5.66 -2.10
CA HIS A 113 -11.20 -4.25 -1.81
C HIS A 113 -10.50 -4.09 -0.46
N ALA A 114 -9.48 -3.23 -0.42
CA ALA A 114 -8.69 -3.00 0.79
C ALA A 114 -9.50 -2.29 1.89
N LEU A 115 -10.35 -1.35 1.49
CA LEU A 115 -11.19 -0.58 2.39
C LEU A 115 -12.58 -1.22 2.53
N PRO A 116 -13.21 -1.15 3.71
CA PRO A 116 -14.53 -1.73 3.93
C PRO A 116 -15.60 -0.93 3.19
N GLU A 117 -16.09 -1.43 2.05
CA GLU A 117 -17.03 -0.70 1.18
C GLU A 117 -18.35 -0.34 1.86
N GLU A 118 -18.82 -1.19 2.78
CA GLU A 118 -20.09 -1.00 3.51
C GLU A 118 -19.95 -0.07 4.72
N ALA A 119 -18.73 0.35 5.06
CA ALA A 119 -18.51 1.25 6.19
C ALA A 119 -18.96 2.68 5.86
N ARG A 120 -19.68 3.29 6.80
CA ARG A 120 -20.05 4.71 6.74
C ARG A 120 -19.18 5.51 7.71
N TRP A 121 -18.76 6.68 7.27
CA TRP A 121 -17.86 7.56 7.99
C TRP A 121 -18.48 8.93 8.20
N ASP A 122 -18.38 9.43 9.42
CA ASP A 122 -18.85 10.77 9.78
C ASP A 122 -17.84 11.81 9.32
N PHE A 123 -18.09 12.37 8.14
CA PHE A 123 -17.27 13.40 7.52
C PHE A 123 -17.59 14.78 8.08
N THR A 124 -16.55 15.55 8.38
CA THR A 124 -16.64 16.96 8.72
C THR A 124 -15.81 17.79 7.74
N PRO A 125 -16.42 18.69 6.95
CA PRO A 125 -15.69 19.54 6.01
C PRO A 125 -14.81 20.56 6.73
N LEU A 126 -13.68 20.91 6.11
CA LEU A 126 -12.73 21.95 6.56
C LEU A 126 -12.60 23.11 5.56
N VAL A 127 -13.13 22.95 4.36
CA VAL A 127 -13.13 23.95 3.27
C VAL A 127 -14.55 24.29 2.85
N ALA A 128 -14.71 25.40 2.14
CA ALA A 128 -15.96 25.86 1.54
C ALA A 128 -15.84 25.99 0.02
N ALA A 129 -16.98 26.17 -0.65
CA ALA A 129 -16.99 26.47 -2.08
C ALA A 129 -16.28 27.81 -2.35
N GLY A 130 -15.44 27.84 -3.38
CA GLY A 130 -14.58 28.97 -3.74
C GLY A 130 -13.16 28.88 -3.18
N ASP A 131 -12.88 27.96 -2.24
CA ASP A 131 -11.53 27.84 -1.66
C ASP A 131 -10.53 27.27 -2.69
N PRO A 132 -9.34 27.88 -2.82
CA PRO A 132 -8.27 27.32 -3.63
C PRO A 132 -7.64 26.11 -2.92
N VAL A 133 -7.51 25.01 -3.65
CA VAL A 133 -6.93 23.77 -3.14
C VAL A 133 -5.95 23.19 -4.15
N ARG A 134 -5.01 22.41 -3.62
CA ARG A 134 -4.02 21.65 -4.39
C ARG A 134 -3.98 20.18 -3.96
N PRO A 135 -3.37 19.27 -4.72
CA PRO A 135 -3.19 17.88 -4.31
C PRO A 135 -2.60 17.78 -2.90
N GLY A 136 -3.19 16.94 -2.05
CA GLY A 136 -2.82 16.82 -0.63
C GLY A 136 -3.47 17.86 0.31
N SER A 137 -4.19 18.85 -0.20
CA SER A 137 -4.95 19.79 0.66
C SER A 137 -6.07 19.05 1.38
N LYS A 138 -6.29 19.38 2.67
CA LYS A 138 -7.30 18.73 3.52
C LYS A 138 -8.68 19.30 3.21
N LEU A 139 -9.56 18.50 2.61
CA LEU A 139 -10.96 18.86 2.33
C LEU A 139 -11.82 18.75 3.59
N GLY A 140 -11.48 17.81 4.45
CA GLY A 140 -12.20 17.54 5.69
C GLY A 140 -11.51 16.44 6.47
N PHE A 141 -12.20 15.88 7.46
CA PHE A 141 -11.72 14.72 8.19
C PHE A 141 -12.87 13.81 8.60
N VAL A 142 -12.51 12.54 8.81
CA VAL A 142 -13.35 11.54 9.50
C VAL A 142 -12.62 11.07 10.75
N GLN A 143 -13.35 10.54 11.73
CA GLN A 143 -12.73 9.94 12.90
C GLN A 143 -12.37 8.47 12.61
N GLU A 144 -11.08 8.14 12.57
CA GLU A 144 -10.59 6.77 12.45
C GLU A 144 -9.82 6.40 13.72
N LYS A 145 -10.43 5.56 14.57
CA LYS A 145 -9.85 5.14 15.85
C LYS A 145 -9.48 6.36 16.72
N LEU A 146 -8.19 6.62 16.89
CA LEU A 146 -7.63 7.73 17.69
C LEU A 146 -7.39 9.00 16.87
N PHE A 147 -7.36 8.89 15.54
CA PHE A 147 -6.89 9.96 14.67
C PHE A 147 -8.03 10.64 13.92
N LYS A 148 -7.90 11.95 13.75
CA LYS A 148 -8.66 12.68 12.74
C LYS A 148 -8.04 12.38 11.39
N HIS A 149 -8.60 11.40 10.69
CA HIS A 149 -8.15 10.99 9.38
C HIS A 149 -8.51 12.08 8.37
N ALA A 150 -7.51 12.81 7.89
CA ALA A 150 -7.72 13.89 6.96
C ALA A 150 -8.03 13.34 5.57
N ILE A 151 -9.17 13.75 5.01
CA ILE A 151 -9.51 13.45 3.63
C ILE A 151 -8.89 14.55 2.76
N MET A 152 -8.01 14.15 1.86
CA MET A 152 -7.18 15.06 1.07
C MET A 152 -7.62 15.05 -0.39
N VAL A 153 -7.40 16.16 -1.10
CA VAL A 153 -7.49 16.21 -2.56
C VAL A 153 -6.58 15.12 -3.13
N PRO A 154 -7.07 14.27 -4.06
CA PRO A 154 -6.28 13.19 -4.62
C PRO A 154 -4.93 13.66 -5.19
N PHE A 155 -3.87 12.90 -4.91
CA PHE A 155 -2.50 13.32 -5.23
C PHE A 155 -2.22 13.43 -6.74
N GLY A 156 -3.02 12.74 -7.57
CA GLY A 156 -2.86 12.71 -9.03
C GLY A 156 -3.60 13.82 -9.76
N PHE A 157 -4.30 14.71 -9.03
CA PHE A 157 -5.05 15.80 -9.63
C PHE A 157 -4.13 16.98 -10.02
N PRO A 158 -4.59 17.91 -10.88
CA PRO A 158 -3.85 19.14 -11.20
C PRO A 158 -3.53 19.98 -9.95
N GLN A 159 -2.48 20.80 -10.02
CA GLN A 159 -2.01 21.60 -8.87
C GLN A 159 -2.98 22.69 -8.45
N ASP A 160 -3.55 23.42 -9.41
CA ASP A 160 -4.40 24.58 -9.14
C ASP A 160 -5.87 24.21 -9.36
N LEU A 161 -6.59 24.02 -8.26
CA LEU A 161 -8.00 23.64 -8.24
C LEU A 161 -8.79 24.58 -7.33
N GLU A 162 -10.08 24.72 -7.61
CA GLU A 162 -11.02 25.46 -6.77
C GLU A 162 -12.17 24.55 -6.36
N VAL A 163 -12.57 24.61 -5.10
CA VAL A 163 -13.72 23.84 -4.61
C VAL A 163 -15.00 24.40 -5.20
N THR A 164 -15.73 23.60 -5.97
CA THR A 164 -17.04 23.99 -6.53
C THR A 164 -18.17 23.63 -5.57
N SER A 165 -18.10 22.46 -4.96
CA SER A 165 -19.06 21.99 -3.98
C SER A 165 -18.39 21.06 -2.97
N ILE A 166 -18.91 21.03 -1.76
CA ILE A 166 -18.50 20.10 -0.71
C ILE A 166 -19.73 19.69 0.09
N VAL A 167 -19.80 18.41 0.47
CA VAL A 167 -20.90 17.88 1.26
C VAL A 167 -20.88 18.44 2.68
N GLN A 168 -22.05 18.57 3.29
CA GLN A 168 -22.17 19.00 4.68
C GLN A 168 -21.71 17.89 5.63
N ARG A 169 -21.53 18.23 6.91
CA ARG A 169 -21.23 17.25 7.95
C ARG A 169 -22.30 16.15 7.97
N GLY A 170 -21.88 14.89 7.87
CA GLY A 170 -22.81 13.77 7.76
C GLY A 170 -22.09 12.44 7.60
N SER A 171 -22.88 11.36 7.48
CA SER A 171 -22.36 9.99 7.38
C SER A 171 -22.40 9.50 5.92
N TYR A 172 -21.23 9.26 5.34
CA TYR A 172 -21.07 8.91 3.92
C TYR A 172 -20.28 7.61 3.76
N ASP A 173 -20.55 6.87 2.69
CA ASP A 173 -19.77 5.70 2.29
C ASP A 173 -18.56 6.10 1.43
N LEU A 174 -17.72 5.11 1.09
CA LEU A 174 -16.52 5.32 0.27
C LEU A 174 -16.80 5.59 -1.22
N LYS A 175 -18.03 5.34 -1.69
CA LYS A 175 -18.46 5.49 -3.10
C LYS A 175 -19.11 6.85 -3.34
N HIS A 176 -19.52 7.56 -2.28
CA HIS A 176 -20.13 8.86 -2.34
C HIS A 176 -19.10 9.97 -2.61
N GLY A 177 -19.39 10.82 -3.61
CA GLY A 177 -18.57 12.00 -3.90
C GLY A 177 -18.73 13.05 -2.80
N ILE A 178 -17.64 13.39 -2.11
CA ILE A 178 -17.64 14.34 -0.99
C ILE A 178 -17.39 15.79 -1.42
N ALA A 179 -16.73 16.00 -2.58
CA ALA A 179 -16.44 17.32 -3.10
C ALA A 179 -16.28 17.27 -4.62
N THR A 180 -16.63 18.36 -5.28
CA THR A 180 -16.34 18.58 -6.70
C THR A 180 -15.37 19.76 -6.81
N LEU A 181 -14.28 19.56 -7.54
CA LEU A 181 -13.24 20.55 -7.79
C LEU A 181 -13.25 20.94 -9.27
N LYS A 182 -12.85 22.17 -9.59
CA LYS A 182 -12.66 22.63 -10.98
C LYS A 182 -11.22 23.09 -11.18
N ASP A 183 -10.66 22.82 -12.35
CA ASP A 183 -9.38 23.40 -12.79
C ASP A 183 -9.59 24.74 -13.51
N ALA A 184 -8.48 25.41 -13.85
CA ALA A 184 -8.48 26.67 -14.60
C ALA A 184 -9.15 26.56 -15.99
N ASN A 185 -9.26 25.35 -16.56
CA ASN A 185 -9.91 25.10 -17.85
C ASN A 185 -11.40 24.76 -17.69
N GLY A 186 -11.94 24.79 -16.46
CA GLY A 186 -13.33 24.48 -16.16
C GLY A 186 -13.65 22.98 -16.14
N LYS A 187 -12.65 22.09 -16.21
CA LYS A 187 -12.89 20.65 -16.09
C LYS A 187 -13.13 20.29 -14.62
N SER A 188 -14.20 19.53 -14.38
CA SER A 188 -14.61 19.10 -13.04
C SER A 188 -13.98 17.76 -12.65
N TYR A 189 -13.64 17.62 -11.36
CA TYR A 189 -13.06 16.43 -10.75
C TYR A 189 -13.80 16.08 -9.47
N GLU A 190 -14.24 14.83 -9.33
CA GLU A 190 -14.90 14.34 -8.13
C GLU A 190 -13.88 13.80 -7.12
N CYS A 191 -14.08 14.14 -5.85
CA CYS A 191 -13.31 13.62 -4.73
C CYS A 191 -14.18 12.68 -3.90
N PHE A 192 -13.58 11.62 -3.38
CA PHE A 192 -14.22 10.62 -2.54
C PHE A 192 -13.48 10.51 -1.20
N LEU A 193 -14.04 9.77 -0.24
CA LEU A 193 -13.33 9.45 1.01
C LEU A 193 -12.07 8.59 0.78
N ARG A 194 -11.99 7.91 -0.36
CA ARG A 194 -10.83 7.12 -0.79
C ARG A 194 -10.19 7.70 -2.05
N GLN A 195 -8.92 7.40 -2.24
CA GLN A 195 -8.19 7.62 -3.48
C GLN A 195 -7.30 6.41 -3.80
N SER A 196 -6.87 6.29 -5.05
CA SER A 196 -5.93 5.25 -5.48
C SER A 196 -4.58 5.89 -5.83
N TRP A 197 -3.48 5.26 -5.43
CA TRP A 197 -2.13 5.76 -5.73
C TRP A 197 -1.17 4.65 -6.18
N PRO A 198 -0.40 4.85 -7.27
CA PRO A 198 0.59 3.88 -7.73
C PRO A 198 1.72 3.66 -6.72
N VAL A 199 1.98 2.40 -6.35
CA VAL A 199 2.92 2.08 -5.26
C VAL A 199 4.39 2.36 -5.58
N LYS A 200 4.74 2.37 -6.88
CA LYS A 200 6.09 2.67 -7.36
C LYS A 200 6.34 4.16 -7.64
N ILE A 201 5.36 5.03 -7.39
CA ILE A 201 5.49 6.48 -7.55
C ILE A 201 5.47 7.12 -6.15
N PRO A 202 6.50 7.90 -5.77
CA PRO A 202 6.50 8.58 -4.48
C PRO A 202 5.44 9.69 -4.44
N ILE A 203 4.83 9.90 -3.28
CA ILE A 203 3.85 10.99 -3.09
C ILE A 203 4.58 12.33 -2.96
N THR A 204 4.49 13.15 -4.00
CA THR A 204 5.16 14.46 -4.11
C THR A 204 4.32 15.65 -3.66
N ALA A 205 3.19 15.42 -2.98
CA ALA A 205 2.29 16.45 -2.46
C ALA A 205 2.85 17.19 -1.23
N TYR A 206 4.08 17.72 -1.32
CA TYR A 206 4.72 18.51 -0.27
C TYR A 206 5.42 19.74 -0.89
N ALA A 207 5.53 20.83 -0.12
CA ALA A 207 6.16 22.04 -0.62
C ALA A 207 7.70 21.92 -0.71
N GLU A 208 8.31 21.39 0.34
CA GLU A 208 9.76 21.23 0.43
C GLU A 208 10.15 20.02 1.28
N LYS A 209 11.38 19.53 1.11
CA LYS A 209 11.97 18.51 1.98
C LYS A 209 12.84 19.17 3.04
N LEU A 210 12.40 19.07 4.29
CA LEU A 210 13.14 19.59 5.44
C LEU A 210 14.19 18.58 5.92
N LYS A 211 15.30 19.08 6.45
CA LYS A 211 16.31 18.25 7.11
C LYS A 211 15.81 17.82 8.50
N PRO A 212 15.85 16.51 8.83
CA PRO A 212 15.55 16.03 10.18
C PRO A 212 16.47 16.66 11.23
N HIS A 213 15.89 17.19 12.31
CA HIS A 213 16.63 17.76 13.45
C HIS A 213 16.10 17.27 14.80
N GLU A 214 14.81 16.94 14.89
CA GLU A 214 14.23 16.36 16.11
C GLU A 214 14.59 14.87 16.25
N PRO A 215 15.01 14.38 17.42
CA PRO A 215 15.21 12.97 17.67
C PRO A 215 13.87 12.21 17.77
N MET A 216 13.81 11.00 17.21
CA MET A 216 12.76 10.03 17.48
C MET A 216 13.13 9.25 18.73
N ILE A 217 12.50 9.58 19.85
CA ILE A 217 12.75 8.90 21.13
C ILE A 217 12.18 7.49 21.07
N THR A 218 13.06 6.48 21.12
CA THR A 218 12.68 5.06 21.06
C THR A 218 12.34 4.47 22.42
N LYS A 219 12.86 5.07 23.50
CA LYS A 219 12.87 4.55 24.88
C LYS A 219 13.83 3.39 25.11
N MET A 220 14.72 3.09 24.15
CA MET A 220 15.84 2.17 24.33
C MET A 220 17.08 2.98 24.63
N ARG A 221 17.62 2.85 25.85
CA ARG A 221 18.84 3.57 26.27
C ARG A 221 19.98 3.44 25.25
N VAL A 222 20.19 2.24 24.69
CA VAL A 222 21.26 2.00 23.71
C VAL A 222 21.05 2.80 22.43
N ILE A 223 19.83 2.84 21.90
CA ILE A 223 19.53 3.60 20.67
C ILE A 223 19.57 5.10 20.99
N ASP A 224 18.81 5.55 21.99
CA ASP A 224 18.65 6.97 22.29
C ASP A 224 19.95 7.64 22.75
N SER A 225 20.90 6.90 23.34
CA SER A 225 22.19 7.46 23.80
C SER A 225 23.35 7.25 22.81
N LEU A 226 23.49 6.07 22.21
CA LEU A 226 24.67 5.76 21.37
C LEU A 226 24.40 5.94 19.88
N PHE A 227 23.17 5.71 19.42
CA PHE A 227 22.80 5.71 18.00
C PHE A 227 21.47 6.43 17.78
N PRO A 228 21.35 7.72 18.14
CA PRO A 228 20.08 8.43 18.09
C PRO A 228 19.58 8.52 16.64
N VAL A 229 18.30 8.26 16.45
CA VAL A 229 17.63 8.34 15.16
C VAL A 229 16.78 9.60 15.12
N ALA A 230 16.88 10.42 14.08
CA ALA A 230 16.03 11.59 13.91
C ALA A 230 14.64 11.21 13.37
N ARG A 231 13.59 12.00 13.68
CA ARG A 231 12.27 11.88 13.06
C ARG A 231 12.37 12.17 11.57
N GLY A 232 11.95 11.21 10.73
CA GLY A 232 12.18 11.26 9.28
C GLY A 232 13.59 10.81 8.86
N GLY A 233 14.42 10.37 9.81
CA GLY A 233 15.68 9.70 9.55
C GLY A 233 15.49 8.24 9.13
N THR A 234 16.59 7.60 8.79
CA THR A 234 16.63 6.18 8.41
C THR A 234 17.65 5.48 9.29
N TYR A 235 17.32 4.29 9.77
CA TYR A 235 18.21 3.45 10.55
C TYR A 235 18.07 1.99 10.12
N CYS A 236 19.03 1.15 10.49
CA CYS A 236 19.02 -0.27 10.20
C CYS A 236 19.38 -1.08 11.44
N ILE A 237 18.80 -2.28 11.56
CA ILE A 237 19.11 -3.25 12.61
C ILE A 237 19.69 -4.50 11.93
N PRO A 238 21.00 -4.51 11.61
CA PRO A 238 21.64 -5.69 11.04
C PRO A 238 21.87 -6.76 12.11
N GLY A 239 21.94 -8.03 11.69
CA GLY A 239 22.33 -9.11 12.60
C GLY A 239 21.91 -10.49 12.11
N PRO A 240 22.53 -11.57 12.64
CA PRO A 240 22.18 -12.93 12.27
C PRO A 240 20.78 -13.33 12.75
N PHE A 241 20.30 -14.49 12.31
CA PHE A 241 19.05 -15.07 12.82
C PHE A 241 19.15 -15.30 14.34
N GLY A 242 18.07 -15.01 15.07
CA GLY A 242 18.03 -15.16 16.53
C GLY A 242 18.72 -14.05 17.33
N ALA A 243 19.29 -13.02 16.69
CA ALA A 243 19.96 -11.90 17.37
C ALA A 243 19.01 -10.89 18.06
N GLY A 244 17.70 -11.17 18.11
CA GLY A 244 16.71 -10.26 18.72
C GLY A 244 16.28 -9.07 17.85
N LYS A 245 16.48 -9.12 16.53
CA LYS A 245 16.05 -8.05 15.59
C LYS A 245 14.56 -7.74 15.71
N THR A 246 13.72 -8.77 15.60
CA THR A 246 12.26 -8.66 15.68
C THR A 246 11.82 -8.21 17.07
N VAL A 247 12.51 -8.65 18.13
CA VAL A 247 12.25 -8.18 19.51
C VAL A 247 12.49 -6.67 19.60
N LEU A 248 13.63 -6.18 19.09
CA LEU A 248 13.94 -4.75 19.08
C LEU A 248 12.93 -3.97 18.24
N GLN A 249 12.51 -4.50 17.10
CA GLN A 249 11.49 -3.91 16.24
C GLN A 249 10.13 -3.81 16.93
N GLN A 250 9.68 -4.87 17.61
CA GLN A 250 8.43 -4.88 18.37
C GLN A 250 8.47 -3.87 19.51
N LEU A 251 9.56 -3.84 20.29
CA LEU A 251 9.74 -2.85 21.35
C LEU A 251 9.72 -1.43 20.77
N THR A 252 10.38 -1.19 19.62
CA THR A 252 10.39 0.13 18.96
C THR A 252 8.98 0.51 18.51
N SER A 253 8.23 -0.41 17.88
CA SER A 253 6.84 -0.15 17.48
C SER A 253 5.94 0.26 18.67
N ARG A 254 6.16 -0.36 19.83
CA ARG A 254 5.40 -0.11 21.06
C ARG A 254 5.78 1.20 21.74
N HIS A 255 7.06 1.52 21.82
CA HIS A 255 7.57 2.59 22.71
C HIS A 255 8.02 3.85 21.99
N ALA A 256 8.33 3.77 20.69
CA ALA A 256 8.77 4.93 19.94
C ALA A 256 7.70 6.02 19.90
N ASP A 257 8.16 7.27 19.99
CA ASP A 257 7.29 8.43 19.95
C ASP A 257 6.86 8.78 18.52
N VAL A 258 5.90 8.00 18.02
CA VAL A 258 5.34 8.08 16.67
C VAL A 258 3.83 7.84 16.69
N ASP A 259 3.14 8.39 15.69
CA ASP A 259 1.68 8.33 15.58
C ASP A 259 1.17 7.06 14.94
N VAL A 260 1.74 6.66 13.81
CA VAL A 260 1.32 5.46 13.08
C VAL A 260 2.52 4.55 12.90
N VAL A 261 2.30 3.25 13.07
CA VAL A 261 3.30 2.22 12.75
C VAL A 261 2.84 1.47 11.52
N VAL A 262 3.74 1.29 10.55
CA VAL A 262 3.52 0.42 9.41
C VAL A 262 4.59 -0.66 9.45
N ILE A 263 4.17 -1.92 9.46
CA ILE A 263 5.08 -3.07 9.46
C ILE A 263 4.98 -3.75 8.11
N ALA A 264 6.10 -3.82 7.39
CA ALA A 264 6.22 -4.62 6.18
C ALA A 264 6.96 -5.92 6.51
N ALA A 265 6.20 -6.99 6.73
CA ALA A 265 6.75 -8.33 6.92
C ALA A 265 7.00 -9.00 5.55
N CYS A 266 8.17 -8.75 4.96
CA CYS A 266 8.60 -9.25 3.66
C CYS A 266 9.43 -10.53 3.77
N GLY A 267 8.88 -11.64 3.31
CA GLY A 267 9.57 -12.93 3.25
C GLY A 267 9.82 -13.58 4.60
N GLU A 268 9.10 -13.15 5.63
CA GLU A 268 9.23 -13.69 6.99
C GLU A 268 8.59 -15.07 7.14
N ARG A 269 9.06 -15.80 8.16
CA ARG A 269 8.48 -17.10 8.52
C ARG A 269 7.08 -16.87 9.06
N ALA A 270 6.13 -17.70 8.65
CA ALA A 270 4.74 -17.58 9.08
C ALA A 270 4.58 -17.55 10.61
N GLY A 271 5.39 -18.32 11.35
CA GLY A 271 5.37 -18.32 12.81
C GLY A 271 5.66 -16.95 13.44
N GLU A 272 6.65 -16.21 12.92
CA GLU A 272 7.06 -14.89 13.43
C GLU A 272 5.99 -13.83 13.14
N VAL A 273 5.35 -13.94 11.96
CA VAL A 273 4.22 -13.06 11.62
C VAL A 273 3.02 -13.37 12.49
N VAL A 274 2.65 -14.65 12.68
CA VAL A 274 1.51 -15.06 13.51
C VAL A 274 1.69 -14.61 14.96
N GLU A 275 2.91 -14.67 15.50
CA GLU A 275 3.20 -14.14 16.83
C GLU A 275 2.90 -12.63 16.91
N THR A 276 3.34 -11.86 15.92
CA THR A 276 3.04 -10.42 15.80
C THR A 276 1.52 -10.17 15.73
N LEU A 277 0.80 -10.93 14.89
CA LEU A 277 -0.65 -10.77 14.72
C LEU A 277 -1.45 -11.10 15.99
N LYS A 278 -0.99 -12.06 16.80
CA LYS A 278 -1.65 -12.44 18.06
C LYS A 278 -1.32 -11.47 19.20
N THR A 279 -0.08 -11.00 19.27
CA THR A 279 0.39 -10.19 20.40
C THR A 279 -0.04 -8.72 20.29
N PHE A 280 -0.07 -8.14 19.10
CA PHE A 280 -0.34 -6.71 18.90
C PHE A 280 -1.75 -6.25 19.33
N PRO A 281 -2.82 -7.05 19.16
CA PRO A 281 -4.13 -6.76 19.74
C PRO A 281 -4.15 -6.72 21.27
N GLU A 282 -3.31 -7.53 21.92
CA GLU A 282 -3.27 -7.67 23.39
C GLU A 282 -2.35 -6.64 24.05
N ILE A 283 -1.31 -6.20 23.33
CA ILE A 283 -0.36 -5.20 23.81
C ILE A 283 -1.02 -3.83 23.85
N ILE A 284 -1.16 -3.28 25.06
CA ILE A 284 -1.57 -1.90 25.26
C ILE A 284 -0.39 -0.95 25.01
N ASP A 285 -0.65 0.02 24.14
CA ASP A 285 0.28 1.10 23.85
C ASP A 285 0.37 2.05 25.07
N PRO A 286 1.58 2.27 25.62
CA PRO A 286 1.76 3.15 26.77
C PRO A 286 1.31 4.60 26.53
N ARG A 287 1.34 5.08 25.28
CA ARG A 287 1.02 6.46 24.87
C ARG A 287 -0.48 6.65 24.68
N THR A 288 -1.13 5.76 23.93
CA THR A 288 -2.55 5.91 23.57
C THR A 288 -3.52 5.20 24.52
N LYS A 289 -3.02 4.31 25.39
CA LYS A 289 -3.81 3.45 26.28
C LYS A 289 -4.83 2.56 25.56
N ARG A 290 -4.65 2.37 24.25
CA ARG A 290 -5.44 1.47 23.41
C ARG A 290 -4.58 0.30 22.91
N PRO A 291 -5.17 -0.76 22.33
CA PRO A 291 -4.42 -1.79 21.65
C PRO A 291 -3.42 -1.18 20.65
N LEU A 292 -2.20 -1.70 20.60
CA LEU A 292 -1.16 -1.23 19.67
C LEU A 292 -1.63 -1.35 18.21
N LEU A 293 -2.47 -2.36 17.92
CA LEU A 293 -3.06 -2.58 16.61
C LEU A 293 -3.88 -1.37 16.12
N ASP A 294 -4.53 -0.58 16.99
CA ASP A 294 -5.38 0.55 16.59
C ASP A 294 -4.62 1.69 15.86
N ARG A 295 -3.29 1.71 15.96
CA ARG A 295 -2.41 2.65 15.23
C ARG A 295 -1.40 1.95 14.33
N THR A 296 -1.56 0.65 14.11
CA THR A 296 -0.61 -0.17 13.35
C THR A 296 -1.27 -0.72 12.10
N ILE A 297 -0.52 -0.75 11.00
CA ILE A 297 -0.89 -1.41 9.75
C ILE A 297 0.16 -2.46 9.44
N ILE A 298 -0.26 -3.68 9.14
CA ILE A 298 0.66 -4.79 8.88
C ILE A 298 0.50 -5.25 7.44
N ILE A 299 1.56 -5.14 6.64
CA ILE A 299 1.66 -5.71 5.30
C ILE A 299 2.43 -7.02 5.43
N CYS A 300 1.70 -8.13 5.36
CA CYS A 300 2.22 -9.47 5.53
C CYS A 300 2.44 -10.15 4.19
N ASN A 301 3.69 -10.42 3.86
CA ASN A 301 4.05 -11.28 2.77
C ASN A 301 4.99 -12.40 3.24
N THR A 302 4.45 -13.57 3.56
CA THR A 302 5.24 -14.71 4.05
C THR A 302 6.23 -15.27 3.01
N SER A 303 7.20 -16.06 3.46
CA SER A 303 8.19 -16.71 2.57
C SER A 303 7.59 -17.69 1.56
N SER A 304 6.41 -18.26 1.86
CA SER A 304 5.65 -19.13 0.94
C SER A 304 4.87 -18.38 -0.14
N MET A 305 4.70 -17.07 0.03
CA MET A 305 4.02 -16.25 -0.98
C MET A 305 4.95 -15.92 -2.15
N PRO A 306 4.38 -15.64 -3.35
CA PRO A 306 5.14 -15.37 -4.57
C PRO A 306 6.13 -14.22 -4.44
N VAL A 307 7.22 -14.31 -5.21
CA VAL A 307 8.34 -13.36 -5.19
C VAL A 307 7.92 -11.95 -5.58
N ALA A 308 7.04 -11.82 -6.56
CA ALA A 308 6.54 -10.51 -7.03
C ALA A 308 5.71 -9.79 -5.96
N ALA A 309 4.94 -10.55 -5.17
CA ALA A 309 4.17 -10.01 -4.06
C ALA A 309 5.09 -9.53 -2.91
N ARG A 310 6.25 -10.18 -2.69
CA ARG A 310 7.28 -9.71 -1.75
C ARG A 310 7.84 -8.35 -2.13
N GLU A 311 8.06 -8.11 -3.41
CA GLU A 311 8.53 -6.79 -3.86
C GLU A 311 7.47 -5.72 -3.61
N SER A 312 6.23 -6.03 -3.98
CA SER A 312 5.09 -5.11 -3.86
C SER A 312 4.73 -4.78 -2.41
N SER A 313 4.99 -5.69 -1.46
CA SER A 313 4.69 -5.46 -0.04
C SER A 313 5.46 -4.27 0.55
N VAL A 314 6.72 -4.09 0.15
CA VAL A 314 7.54 -2.98 0.65
C VAL A 314 7.06 -1.66 0.04
N TYR A 315 6.80 -1.63 -1.27
CA TYR A 315 6.24 -0.43 -1.92
C TYR A 315 4.88 -0.04 -1.35
N THR A 316 3.98 -1.00 -1.16
CA THR A 316 2.67 -0.78 -0.52
C THR A 316 2.82 -0.16 0.86
N ALA A 317 3.72 -0.69 1.70
CA ALA A 317 3.96 -0.16 3.04
C ALA A 317 4.54 1.26 3.01
N VAL A 318 5.45 1.56 2.08
CA VAL A 318 6.01 2.91 1.87
C VAL A 318 4.90 3.88 1.46
N THR A 319 4.07 3.52 0.48
CA THR A 319 2.97 4.38 0.01
C THR A 319 1.96 4.69 1.12
N ILE A 320 1.56 3.69 1.90
CA ILE A 320 0.68 3.90 3.07
C ILE A 320 1.37 4.79 4.11
N SER A 321 2.67 4.62 4.32
CA SER A 321 3.43 5.48 5.26
C SER A 321 3.50 6.92 4.78
N GLU A 322 3.74 7.13 3.49
CA GLU A 322 3.74 8.46 2.87
C GLU A 322 2.35 9.11 2.95
N TYR A 323 1.28 8.33 2.79
CA TYR A 323 -0.09 8.81 2.91
C TYR A 323 -0.40 9.40 4.30
N TYR A 324 -0.13 8.65 5.37
CA TYR A 324 -0.32 9.16 6.73
C TYR A 324 0.63 10.32 7.06
N ARG A 325 1.85 10.33 6.50
CA ARG A 325 2.77 11.47 6.60
C ARG A 325 2.16 12.74 6.00
N GLN A 326 1.42 12.67 4.88
CA GLN A 326 0.76 13.84 4.29
C GLN A 326 -0.32 14.45 5.19
N MET A 327 -0.89 13.67 6.11
CA MET A 327 -1.82 14.20 7.11
C MET A 327 -1.12 15.04 8.19
N GLY A 328 0.21 14.98 8.25
CA GLY A 328 1.05 15.60 9.28
C GLY A 328 1.34 14.68 10.46
N LEU A 329 1.14 13.37 10.32
CA LEU A 329 1.42 12.39 11.36
C LEU A 329 2.86 11.88 11.28
N HIS A 330 3.45 11.57 12.44
CA HIS A 330 4.75 10.92 12.51
C HIS A 330 4.60 9.41 12.29
N VAL A 331 5.13 8.91 11.18
CA VAL A 331 4.97 7.49 10.80
C VAL A 331 6.29 6.74 10.97
N LEU A 332 6.24 5.57 11.60
CA LEU A 332 7.35 4.62 11.68
C LEU A 332 7.09 3.43 10.76
N LEU A 333 7.89 3.33 9.69
CA LEU A 333 7.92 2.17 8.81
C LEU A 333 8.99 1.18 9.27
N LEU A 334 8.59 -0.06 9.55
CA LEU A 334 9.48 -1.14 9.94
C LEU A 334 9.41 -2.24 8.87
N ALA A 335 10.49 -2.40 8.10
CA ALA A 335 10.57 -3.39 7.03
C ALA A 335 11.43 -4.58 7.45
N ASP A 336 10.79 -5.72 7.70
CA ASP A 336 11.43 -6.98 8.10
C ASP A 336 11.08 -8.08 7.09
N SER A 337 11.97 -8.60 6.24
CA SER A 337 13.38 -8.24 6.11
C SER A 337 13.70 -7.67 4.73
N THR A 338 14.41 -6.54 4.74
CA THR A 338 14.94 -5.91 3.52
C THR A 338 15.92 -6.82 2.77
N SER A 339 16.57 -7.77 3.45
CA SER A 339 17.39 -8.81 2.82
C SER A 339 16.57 -9.77 1.95
N ARG A 340 15.35 -10.15 2.37
CA ARG A 340 14.45 -11.00 1.56
C ARG A 340 13.89 -10.24 0.37
N TRP A 341 13.64 -8.95 0.53
CA TRP A 341 13.28 -8.06 -0.56
C TRP A 341 14.39 -7.99 -1.62
N ALA A 342 15.65 -7.80 -1.21
CA ALA A 342 16.80 -7.81 -2.14
C ALA A 342 16.97 -9.18 -2.84
N GLN A 343 16.74 -10.29 -2.13
CA GLN A 343 16.75 -11.62 -2.74
C GLN A 343 15.65 -11.79 -3.80
N ALA A 344 14.46 -11.24 -3.56
CA ALA A 344 13.37 -11.25 -4.53
C ALA A 344 13.74 -10.48 -5.81
N MET A 345 14.35 -9.29 -5.67
CA MET A 345 14.85 -8.52 -6.81
C MET A 345 15.94 -9.28 -7.58
N ARG A 346 16.87 -9.94 -6.88
CA ARG A 346 17.90 -10.77 -7.52
C ARG A 346 17.31 -11.93 -8.32
N GLU A 347 16.31 -12.62 -7.75
CA GLU A 347 15.61 -13.70 -8.42
C GLU A 347 14.82 -13.21 -9.64
N MET A 348 14.22 -12.02 -9.55
CA MET A 348 13.55 -11.38 -10.69
C MET A 348 14.54 -11.02 -11.80
N SER A 349 15.67 -10.39 -11.44
CA SER A 349 16.70 -10.00 -12.40
C SER A 349 17.24 -11.20 -13.17
N GLY A 350 17.53 -12.31 -12.47
CA GLY A 350 18.02 -13.54 -13.11
C GLY A 350 17.01 -14.23 -14.03
N ARG A 351 15.72 -13.89 -13.97
CA ARG A 351 14.68 -14.42 -14.87
C ARG A 351 14.45 -13.56 -16.12
N LEU A 352 15.05 -12.37 -16.18
CA LEU A 352 14.95 -11.44 -17.31
C LEU A 352 16.06 -11.63 -18.35
N GLU A 353 17.11 -12.35 -17.99
CA GLU A 353 18.13 -12.94 -18.87
C GLU A 353 17.57 -14.20 -19.53
#